data_AF-A0A7V3PPB7-F1
#
_entry.id   AF-A0A7V3PPB7-F1
#
_cell.length_a   1.000
_cell.length_b   1.000
_cell.length_c   1.000
_cell.angle_alpha   90.00
_cell.angle_beta   90.00
_cell.angle_gamma   90.00
#
_symmetry.space_group_name_H-M   'P 1'
#
loop_
_entity.id
_entity.type
_entity.pdbx_description
1 polymer ?
#
loop_
_entity_poly.entity_id
_entity_poly.type
_entity_poly.pdbx_seq_one_letter_code
_entity_poly.pdbx_strand_id
1 'polypeptide(L)'
;MDTRTLRVLEFPKILELLAAEASTTLGAAACRSLRPRSDPGWIERRLEETSEARALMASLGTPPFGGLTDVRELLERSRKGGGLGEGELLAVAEAAAALTRLHDYYRQGQGTAPRLWALAQRLGDY
;
A
#
# COMPACT_ATOMS: atom_id res chain seq x y z
N MET A 1 12.02 15.08 15.93
CA MET A 1 12.11 14.28 17.17
C MET A 1 13.39 13.47 17.13
N ASP A 2 14.05 13.27 18.27
CA ASP A 2 15.29 12.51 18.37
C ASP A 2 15.05 11.00 18.59
N THR A 3 16.07 10.18 18.30
CA THR A 3 16.00 8.72 18.37
C THR A 3 15.83 8.19 19.80
N ARG A 4 16.33 8.90 20.83
CA ARG A 4 16.18 8.48 22.23
C ARG A 4 14.72 8.60 22.65
N THR A 5 14.06 9.69 22.31
CA THR A 5 12.62 9.88 22.58
C THR A 5 11.78 8.79 21.93
N LEU A 6 12.03 8.44 20.66
CA LEU A 6 11.29 7.37 19.98
C LEU A 6 11.47 5.99 20.65
N ARG A 7 12.66 5.70 21.17
CA ARG A 7 12.91 4.47 21.92
C ARG A 7 12.15 4.45 23.26
N VAL A 8 12.20 5.55 24.00
CA VAL A 8 11.50 5.67 25.30
C VAL A 8 9.99 5.52 25.13
N LEU A 9 9.42 6.06 24.04
CA LEU A 9 8.00 5.91 23.71
C LEU A 9 7.62 4.56 23.09
N GLU A 10 8.56 3.59 23.06
CA GLU A 10 8.39 2.30 22.39
C GLU A 10 7.88 2.40 20.94
N PHE A 11 8.18 3.50 20.24
CA PHE A 11 7.66 3.74 18.89
C PHE A 11 7.98 2.59 17.91
N PRO A 12 9.19 1.97 17.92
CA PRO A 12 9.46 0.81 17.06
C PRO A 12 8.49 -0.35 17.28
N LYS A 13 8.06 -0.61 18.52
CA LYS A 13 7.10 -1.68 18.85
C LYS A 13 5.72 -1.37 18.29
N ILE A 14 5.29 -0.11 18.33
CA ILE A 14 4.05 0.35 17.70
C ILE A 14 4.09 0.10 16.18
N LEU A 15 5.23 0.36 15.54
CA LEU A 15 5.38 0.11 14.11
C LEU A 15 5.31 -1.38 13.75
N GLU A 16 5.86 -2.26 14.58
CA GLU A 16 5.74 -3.71 14.37
C GLU A 16 4.31 -4.21 14.56
N LEU A 17 3.59 -3.71 15.57
CA LEU A 17 2.16 -4.01 15.74
C LEU A 17 1.35 -3.56 14.52
N LEU A 18 1.61 -2.36 14.02
CA LEU A 18 0.95 -1.87 12.81
C LEU A 18 1.32 -2.70 11.56
N ALA A 19 2.59 -3.10 11.44
CA ALA A 19 3.05 -3.89 10.31
C ALA A 19 2.46 -5.31 10.30
N ALA A 20 2.13 -5.87 11.47
CA ALA A 20 1.47 -7.16 11.58
C ALA A 20 0.02 -7.14 11.05
N GLU A 21 -0.64 -5.97 11.06
CA GLU A 21 -1.99 -5.78 10.51
C GLU A 21 -1.99 -5.52 8.98
N ALA A 22 -0.82 -5.37 8.36
CA ALA A 22 -0.73 -5.08 6.93
C ALA A 22 -0.99 -6.33 6.09
N SER A 23 -1.90 -6.23 5.10
CA SER A 23 -2.24 -7.34 4.20
C SER A 23 -1.16 -7.68 3.16
N THR A 24 -0.08 -6.89 3.08
CA THR A 24 0.98 -7.07 2.08
C THR A 24 2.36 -6.83 2.70
N THR A 25 3.38 -7.49 2.17
CA THR A 25 4.79 -7.32 2.60
C THR A 25 5.29 -5.89 2.36
N LEU A 26 4.88 -5.28 1.25
CA LEU A 26 5.14 -3.88 0.92
C LEU A 26 4.47 -2.93 1.93
N GLY A 27 3.22 -3.19 2.30
CA GLY A 27 2.50 -2.44 3.34
C GLY A 27 3.19 -2.55 4.69
N ALA A 28 3.57 -3.76 5.10
CA ALA A 28 4.30 -3.99 6.35
C ALA A 28 5.64 -3.23 6.39
N ALA A 29 6.38 -3.23 5.28
CA ALA A 29 7.61 -2.43 5.14
C ALA A 29 7.33 -0.92 5.23
N ALA A 30 6.24 -0.45 4.61
CA ALA A 30 5.82 0.95 4.70
C ALA A 30 5.49 1.35 6.15
N CYS A 31 4.76 0.51 6.89
CA CYS A 31 4.48 0.71 8.32
C CYS A 31 5.77 0.87 9.15
N ARG A 32 6.75 -0.04 8.99
CA ARG A 32 8.06 0.04 9.68
C ARG A 32 8.89 1.28 9.31
N SER A 33 8.66 1.85 8.14
CA SER A 33 9.36 3.04 7.67
C SER A 33 8.79 4.35 8.21
N LEU A 34 7.60 4.33 8.83
CA LEU A 34 6.93 5.54 9.31
C LEU A 34 7.77 6.31 10.32
N ARG A 35 7.68 7.64 10.26
CA ARG A 35 8.33 8.56 11.20
C ARG A 35 7.32 9.64 11.59
N PRO A 36 7.33 10.12 12.84
CA PRO A 36 6.49 11.24 13.23
C PRO A 36 6.79 12.47 12.36
N ARG A 37 5.73 13.14 11.92
CA ARG A 37 5.80 14.37 11.13
C ARG A 37 5.10 15.49 11.88
N SER A 38 5.53 16.71 11.63
CA SER A 38 4.97 17.93 12.23
C SER A 38 4.35 18.87 11.20
N ASP A 39 4.34 18.47 9.92
CA ASP A 39 3.72 19.24 8.84
C ASP A 39 2.19 19.04 8.88
N PRO A 40 1.40 20.08 9.20
CA PRO A 40 -0.05 19.94 9.36
C PRO A 40 -0.74 19.46 8.09
N GLY A 41 -0.35 19.99 6.92
CA GLY A 41 -0.96 19.61 5.64
C GLY A 41 -0.68 18.16 5.23
N TRP A 42 0.44 17.57 5.64
CA TRP A 42 0.69 16.14 5.49
C TRP A 42 -0.16 15.32 6.46
N ILE A 43 -0.24 15.76 7.73
CA ILE A 43 -0.98 15.05 8.79
C ILE A 43 -2.47 14.99 8.45
N GLU A 44 -3.08 16.14 8.12
CA GLU A 44 -4.50 16.23 7.76
C GLU A 44 -4.82 15.30 6.60
N ARG A 45 -4.05 15.36 5.51
CA ARG A 45 -4.24 14.50 4.33
C ARG A 45 -4.17 13.01 4.68
N ARG A 46 -3.23 12.59 5.53
CA ARG A 46 -3.10 11.17 5.93
C ARG A 46 -4.25 10.71 6.83
N LEU A 47 -4.74 11.60 7.70
CA LEU A 47 -5.92 11.32 8.54
C LEU A 47 -7.19 11.23 7.68
N GLU A 48 -7.34 12.10 6.69
CA GLU A 48 -8.43 12.05 5.72
C GLU A 48 -8.41 10.74 4.93
N GLU A 49 -7.26 10.33 4.40
CA GLU A 49 -7.12 9.05 3.68
C GLU A 49 -7.42 7.84 4.57
N THR A 50 -7.00 7.87 5.84
CA THR A 50 -7.34 6.82 6.81
C THR A 50 -8.85 6.77 7.07
N SER A 51 -9.49 7.94 7.14
CA SER A 51 -10.94 8.06 7.32
C SER A 51 -11.71 7.57 6.09
N GLU A 52 -11.25 7.92 4.89
CA GLU A 52 -11.78 7.41 3.62
C GLU A 52 -11.63 5.89 3.53
N ALA A 53 -10.47 5.34 3.87
CA ALA A 53 -10.22 3.90 3.87
C ALA A 53 -11.20 3.17 4.78
N ARG A 54 -11.39 3.67 6.00
CA ARG A 54 -12.36 3.12 6.96
C ARG A 54 -13.79 3.18 6.43
N ALA A 55 -14.21 4.32 5.87
CA ALA A 55 -15.56 4.49 5.34
C ALA A 55 -15.81 3.55 4.15
N LEU A 56 -14.81 3.40 3.28
CA LEU A 56 -14.87 2.52 2.13
C LEU A 56 -14.91 1.04 2.55
N MET A 57 -14.12 0.66 3.55
CA MET A 57 -14.15 -0.69 4.10
C MET A 57 -15.49 -1.05 4.74
N ALA A 58 -16.14 -0.07 5.36
CA ALA A 58 -17.47 -0.26 5.95
C ALA A 58 -18.56 -0.48 4.89
N SER A 59 -18.40 0.09 3.67
CA SER A 59 -19.40 -0.02 2.61
C SER A 59 -19.13 -1.14 1.61
N LEU A 60 -17.89 -1.36 1.21
CA LEU A 60 -17.49 -2.33 0.17
C LEU A 60 -16.80 -3.59 0.74
N GLY A 61 -16.50 -3.61 2.04
CA GLY A 61 -15.73 -4.69 2.67
C GLY A 61 -14.22 -4.51 2.51
N THR A 62 -13.45 -5.58 2.69
CA THR A 62 -11.99 -5.49 2.69
C THR A 62 -11.45 -5.29 1.26
N PRO A 63 -10.49 -4.38 1.02
CA PRO A 63 -9.91 -4.21 -0.31
C PRO A 63 -9.21 -5.50 -0.78
N PRO A 64 -9.32 -5.87 -2.06
CA PRO A 64 -8.83 -7.15 -2.58
C PRO A 64 -7.31 -7.16 -2.81
N PHE A 65 -6.52 -7.03 -1.74
CA PHE A 65 -5.05 -7.07 -1.80
C PHE A 65 -4.46 -8.45 -2.13
N GLY A 66 -5.28 -9.50 -2.18
CA GLY A 66 -4.83 -10.87 -2.49
C GLY A 66 -4.17 -10.97 -3.86
N GLY A 67 -3.03 -11.68 -3.91
CA GLY A 67 -2.20 -11.84 -5.11
C GLY A 67 -1.22 -10.69 -5.36
N LEU A 68 -1.21 -9.65 -4.51
CA LEU A 68 -0.23 -8.56 -4.65
C LEU A 68 1.13 -8.98 -4.04
N THR A 69 2.06 -9.31 -4.93
CA THR A 69 3.43 -9.72 -4.58
C THR A 69 4.42 -8.65 -5.05
N ASP A 70 5.54 -8.50 -4.34
CA ASP A 70 6.60 -7.58 -4.77
C ASP A 70 7.36 -8.17 -5.98
N VAL A 71 7.09 -7.61 -7.16
CA VAL A 71 7.69 -8.05 -8.43
C VAL A 71 8.76 -7.09 -8.95
N ARG A 72 9.20 -6.10 -8.16
CA ARG A 72 10.13 -5.05 -8.62
C ARG A 72 11.44 -5.63 -9.15
N GLU A 73 12.01 -6.63 -8.48
CA GLU A 73 13.25 -7.27 -8.92
C GLU A 73 13.07 -8.04 -10.24
N LEU A 74 11.93 -8.70 -10.42
CA LEU A 74 11.58 -9.40 -11.66
C LEU A 74 11.47 -8.41 -12.82
N LEU A 75 10.74 -7.31 -12.62
CA LEU A 75 10.58 -6.25 -13.61
C LEU A 75 11.91 -5.59 -13.98
N GLU A 76 12.76 -5.29 -13.00
CA GLU A 76 14.08 -4.73 -13.23
C GLU A 76 15.01 -5.67 -14.00
N ARG A 77 14.92 -6.98 -13.75
CA ARG A 77 15.68 -7.98 -14.51
C ARG A 77 15.19 -8.08 -15.95
N SER A 78 13.88 -8.14 -16.16
CA SER A 78 13.27 -8.13 -17.50
C SER A 78 13.64 -6.87 -18.30
N ARG A 79 13.62 -5.69 -17.66
CA ARG A 79 14.02 -4.42 -18.26
C ARG A 79 15.47 -4.43 -18.77
N LYS A 80 16.36 -5.22 -18.15
CA LYS A 80 17.76 -5.39 -18.54
C LYS A 80 17.97 -6.51 -19.56
N GLY A 81 16.90 -7.09 -20.10
CA GLY A 81 16.94 -8.19 -21.09
C GLY A 81 17.06 -9.58 -20.48
N GLY A 82 16.91 -9.73 -19.17
CA GLY A 82 16.87 -11.05 -18.52
C GLY A 82 15.50 -11.72 -18.72
N GLY A 83 15.49 -13.05 -18.85
CA GLY A 83 14.26 -13.82 -18.93
C GLY A 83 13.52 -13.93 -17.59
N LEU A 84 12.22 -14.23 -17.66
CA LEU A 84 11.41 -14.67 -16.52
C LEU A 84 11.04 -16.15 -16.73
N GLY A 85 11.23 -16.97 -15.71
CA GLY A 85 10.73 -18.34 -15.71
C GLY A 85 9.21 -18.40 -15.53
N GLU A 86 8.63 -19.58 -15.67
CA GLU A 86 7.17 -19.81 -15.61
C GLU A 86 6.55 -19.29 -14.30
N GLY A 87 7.15 -19.59 -13.15
CA GLY A 87 6.64 -19.12 -11.85
C GLY A 87 6.78 -17.61 -11.64
N GLU A 88 7.80 -16.99 -12.22
CA GLU A 88 8.01 -15.54 -12.14
C GLU A 88 7.04 -14.79 -13.06
N LEU A 89 6.75 -15.34 -14.24
CA LEU A 89 5.70 -14.84 -15.11
C LEU A 89 4.32 -14.93 -14.45
N LEU A 90 4.02 -16.06 -13.79
CA LEU A 90 2.79 -16.23 -13.04
C LEU A 90 2.68 -15.19 -11.92
N ALA A 91 3.74 -14.98 -11.14
CA ALA A 91 3.75 -13.98 -10.07
C ALA A 91 3.51 -12.55 -10.60
N VAL A 92 4.10 -12.19 -11.74
CA VAL A 92 3.84 -10.90 -12.41
C VAL A 92 2.38 -10.80 -12.87
N ALA A 93 1.83 -11.86 -13.47
CA ALA A 93 0.44 -11.89 -13.91
C ALA A 93 -0.55 -11.77 -12.74
N GLU A 94 -0.30 -12.47 -11.62
CA GLU A 94 -1.11 -12.38 -10.41
C GLU A 94 -1.08 -10.98 -9.79
N ALA A 95 0.10 -10.37 -9.71
CA ALA A 95 0.26 -9.00 -9.23
C ALA A 95 -0.51 -8.02 -10.13
N ALA A 96 -0.40 -8.13 -11.46
CA ALA A 96 -1.15 -7.30 -12.40
C ALA A 96 -2.67 -7.47 -12.22
N ALA A 97 -3.16 -8.71 -12.09
CA ALA A 97 -4.57 -8.98 -11.85
C ALA A 97 -5.06 -8.42 -10.51
N ALA A 98 -4.23 -8.45 -9.46
CA ALA A 98 -4.54 -7.84 -8.18
C ALA A 98 -4.67 -6.31 -8.29
N LEU A 99 -3.80 -5.66 -9.06
CA LEU A 99 -3.89 -4.22 -9.34
C LEU A 99 -5.19 -3.86 -10.06
N THR A 100 -5.62 -4.65 -11.05
CA THR A 100 -6.92 -4.45 -11.72
C THR A 100 -8.08 -4.52 -10.74
N ARG A 101 -8.11 -5.55 -9.87
CA ARG A 101 -9.16 -5.69 -8.84
C ARG A 101 -9.15 -4.52 -7.84
N LEU A 102 -7.97 -4.05 -7.43
CA LEU A 102 -7.84 -2.89 -6.55
C LEU A 102 -8.35 -1.61 -7.23
N HIS A 103 -7.99 -1.40 -8.50
CA HIS A 103 -8.49 -0.27 -9.27
C HIS A 103 -10.02 -0.28 -9.34
N ASP A 104 -10.64 -1.43 -9.62
CA ASP A 104 -12.09 -1.58 -9.65
C ASP A 104 -12.75 -1.32 -8.29
N TYR A 105 -12.16 -1.81 -7.20
CA TYR A 105 -12.63 -1.56 -5.85
C TYR A 105 -12.64 -0.05 -5.51
N TYR A 106 -11.55 0.67 -5.80
CA TYR A 106 -11.49 2.11 -5.56
C TYR A 106 -12.38 2.91 -6.52
N ARG A 107 -12.56 2.45 -7.76
CA ARG A 107 -13.48 3.04 -8.73
C ARG A 107 -14.93 2.97 -8.24
N GLN A 108 -15.34 1.83 -7.68
CA GLN A 108 -16.67 1.66 -7.09
C GLN A 108 -16.89 2.62 -5.90
N GLY A 109 -15.83 2.88 -5.14
CA GLY A 109 -15.80 3.77 -3.97
C GLY A 109 -15.48 5.23 -4.23
N GLN A 110 -15.35 5.68 -5.48
CA GLN A 110 -14.75 6.97 -5.81
C GLN A 110 -15.42 8.19 -5.15
N GLY A 111 -16.74 8.11 -4.90
CA GLY A 111 -17.47 9.18 -4.19
C GLY A 111 -17.25 9.18 -2.68
N THR A 112 -16.99 8.02 -2.07
CA THR A 112 -16.73 7.86 -0.64
C THR A 112 -15.27 8.13 -0.29
N ALA A 113 -14.36 7.79 -1.20
CA ALA A 113 -12.92 7.87 -1.00
C ALA A 113 -12.21 8.60 -2.15
N PRO A 114 -12.48 9.89 -2.37
CA PRO A 114 -11.95 10.63 -3.52
C PRO A 114 -10.42 10.75 -3.53
N ARG A 115 -9.75 10.83 -2.37
CA ARG A 115 -8.27 10.89 -2.31
C ARG A 115 -7.66 9.53 -2.62
N LEU A 116 -8.23 8.46 -2.05
CA LEU A 116 -7.78 7.10 -2.38
C LEU A 116 -8.03 6.76 -3.85
N TRP A 117 -9.14 7.24 -4.42
CA TRP A 117 -9.39 7.13 -5.86
C TRP A 117 -8.35 7.87 -6.70
N ALA A 118 -7.96 9.10 -6.32
CA ALA A 118 -6.90 9.82 -7.01
C ALA A 118 -5.55 9.07 -6.98
N LEU A 119 -5.26 8.33 -5.90
CA LEU A 119 -4.10 7.44 -5.85
C LEU A 119 -4.28 6.22 -6.76
N ALA A 120 -5.48 5.62 -6.77
CA ALA A 120 -5.80 4.43 -7.55
C ALA A 120 -5.79 4.68 -9.06
N GLN A 121 -6.09 5.89 -9.54
CA GLN A 121 -5.99 6.25 -10.96
C GLN A 121 -4.59 6.03 -11.54
N ARG A 122 -3.55 6.07 -10.70
CA ARG A 122 -2.17 5.80 -11.11
C ARG A 122 -1.87 4.30 -11.28
N LEU A 123 -2.78 3.42 -10.86
CA LEU A 123 -2.68 1.98 -11.04
C LEU A 123 -3.17 1.64 -12.45
N GLY A 124 -2.28 1.71 -13.44
CA GLY A 124 -2.68 1.52 -14.84
C GLY A 124 -1.94 2.38 -15.83
N ASP A 125 -1.26 3.42 -15.35
CA ASP A 125 -0.39 4.27 -16.16
C ASP A 125 0.93 3.50 -16.39
N TYR A 126 0.99 2.70 -17.46
CA TYR A 126 2.20 2.02 -17.93
C TYR A 126 2.59 2.49 -19.33
#